data_AF-A0A0V1IXN8-F1
#
_entry.id   AF-A0A0V1IXN8-F1
#
_cell.length_a   1.000
_cell.length_b   1.000
_cell.length_c   1.000
_cell.angle_alpha   90.00
_cell.angle_beta   90.00
_cell.angle_gamma   90.00
#
_symmetry.space_group_name_H-M   'P 1'
#
loop_
_entity.id
_entity.type
_entity.pdbx_description
1 polymer ?
#
loop_
_entity_poly.entity_id
_entity_poly.type
_entity_poly.pdbx_seq_one_letter_code
_entity_poly.pdbx_strand_id
1 'polypeptide(L)'
;MIINKTNRLFLLLNKMERYDRAITIFSPDGHLFQVEYAQEAVKKGSVAVGIKGKDCVVIAAEKKLVAKLQDDRTIRKINKVDHHIAMTFAGLNADARILVNMARLECQSWNLSMSVPVTVEYLARYIANVKQKYTQSNGRRPFGVSAIIGGFDSDGTAHLYQTEPSGTYYEWNANCTGRNSHTVRSFLEKRYCPEAVVDVKSCIKLALRSLYEVVQAGVQNIEVGVMTFEKDQPEPKAKFRIIEWPELHSIIKEVTQEKEQEGGSNLHSAKLLKHNLRKKLKQTLQSLGEEEKARQSRALLNFPVYSMSKRISTFVSTRNEIDTKPIIEHIFTCGKECFVPFFESGNNRMEMLRLRDMEDFFNMQETCWGIKQPCDPDCRENCFSSDGLDLIIVPGVAFTVDGKRLGHGKGYYDNYLARYFTKFLHRPHTIGIAFAEQIVPDLPVESHDHILENILFPN
;
A
#
# COMPACT_ATOMS: atom_id res chain seq x y z
N MET A 1 46.04 -17.71 11.41
CA MET A 1 44.63 -17.91 11.84
C MET A 1 43.74 -16.83 11.21
N ILE A 2 43.45 -16.95 9.91
CA ILE A 2 42.49 -16.07 9.21
C ILE A 2 41.71 -16.99 8.27
N ILE A 3 40.62 -17.58 8.79
CA ILE A 3 39.66 -18.30 7.96
C ILE A 3 38.76 -17.23 7.35
N ASN A 4 38.92 -17.04 6.04
CA ASN A 4 38.27 -16.05 5.19
C ASN A 4 36.73 -16.01 5.38
N LYS A 5 36.20 -14.85 5.78
CA LYS A 5 34.76 -14.51 5.76
C LYS A 5 34.11 -14.78 4.39
N THR A 6 34.88 -14.67 3.31
CA THR A 6 34.44 -14.87 1.92
C THR A 6 34.06 -16.33 1.61
N ASN A 7 34.75 -17.32 2.19
CA ASN A 7 34.42 -18.74 2.00
C ASN A 7 33.14 -19.13 2.73
N ARG A 8 32.82 -18.47 3.85
CA ARG A 8 31.57 -18.73 4.59
C ARG A 8 30.35 -18.27 3.80
N LEU A 9 30.45 -17.12 3.12
CA LEU A 9 29.40 -16.60 2.26
C LEU A 9 29.19 -17.47 1.02
N PHE A 10 30.27 -17.94 0.39
CA PHE A 10 30.21 -18.83 -0.77
C PHE A 10 29.66 -20.23 -0.42
N LEU A 11 29.98 -20.76 0.76
CA LEU A 11 29.38 -22.00 1.29
C LEU A 11 27.90 -21.83 1.65
N LEU A 12 27.50 -20.67 2.20
CA LEU A 12 26.10 -20.35 2.49
C LEU A 12 25.27 -20.22 1.22
N LEU A 13 25.78 -19.53 0.19
CA LEU A 13 25.15 -19.39 -1.12
C LEU A 13 24.96 -20.76 -1.83
N ASN A 14 26.01 -21.60 -1.84
CA ASN A 14 25.91 -22.96 -2.39
C ASN A 14 24.97 -23.88 -1.57
N LYS A 15 24.84 -23.65 -0.26
CA LYS A 15 23.86 -24.38 0.56
C LYS A 15 22.44 -23.98 0.17
N MET A 16 22.16 -22.68 0.03
CA MET A 16 20.83 -22.16 -0.36
C MET A 16 20.40 -22.67 -1.74
N GLU A 17 21.28 -22.68 -2.75
CA GLU A 17 20.96 -23.24 -4.09
C GLU A 17 20.57 -24.73 -4.04
N ARG A 18 21.15 -25.50 -3.11
CA ARG A 18 20.86 -26.93 -2.96
C ARG A 18 19.50 -27.19 -2.32
N TYR A 19 19.06 -26.33 -1.40
CA TYR A 19 17.71 -26.40 -0.81
C TYR A 19 16.64 -25.90 -1.79
N ASP A 20 16.95 -24.93 -2.65
CA ASP A 20 16.01 -24.45 -3.68
C ASP A 20 15.68 -25.52 -4.74
N ARG A 21 16.60 -26.46 -5.02
CA ARG A 21 16.36 -27.56 -5.95
C ARG A 21 15.51 -28.70 -5.39
N ALA A 22 15.42 -28.81 -4.08
CA ALA A 22 14.70 -29.90 -3.43
C ALA A 22 13.40 -29.38 -2.81
N ILE A 23 12.27 -29.76 -3.42
CA ILE A 23 10.99 -29.09 -3.22
C ILE A 23 10.47 -29.19 -1.77
N THR A 24 10.60 -30.36 -1.14
CA THR A 24 9.99 -30.66 0.17
C THR A 24 11.06 -30.96 1.21
N ILE A 25 12.02 -30.04 1.40
CA ILE A 25 13.09 -30.16 2.39
C ILE A 25 13.04 -28.99 3.39
N PHE A 26 13.30 -29.30 4.66
CA PHE A 26 13.46 -28.31 5.71
C PHE A 26 14.78 -27.54 5.57
N SER A 27 14.72 -26.22 5.77
CA SER A 27 15.89 -25.39 5.96
C SER A 27 16.60 -25.75 7.28
N PRO A 28 17.87 -25.33 7.47
CA PRO A 28 18.56 -25.49 8.76
C PRO A 28 17.81 -24.89 9.95
N ASP A 29 16.99 -23.87 9.72
CA ASP A 29 16.20 -23.17 10.73
C ASP A 29 14.78 -23.78 10.91
N GLY A 30 14.47 -24.87 10.21
CA GLY A 30 13.18 -25.57 10.31
C GLY A 30 12.07 -25.05 9.39
N HIS A 31 12.41 -24.19 8.42
CA HIS A 31 11.43 -23.61 7.48
C HIS A 31 11.23 -24.49 6.24
N LEU A 32 10.02 -24.46 5.66
CA LEU A 32 9.73 -25.06 4.36
C LEU A 32 9.67 -23.96 3.30
N PHE A 33 10.79 -23.65 2.65
CA PHE A 33 10.88 -22.50 1.74
C PHE A 33 9.86 -22.53 0.60
N GLN A 34 9.55 -23.70 0.03
CA GLN A 34 8.54 -23.80 -1.03
C GLN A 34 7.12 -23.43 -0.54
N VAL A 35 6.82 -23.65 0.74
CA VAL A 35 5.55 -23.20 1.34
C VAL A 35 5.57 -21.68 1.53
N GLU A 36 6.69 -21.11 1.97
CA GLU A 36 6.84 -19.65 2.11
C GLU A 36 6.75 -18.95 0.75
N TYR A 37 7.35 -19.51 -0.30
CA TYR A 37 7.22 -18.98 -1.67
C TYR A 37 5.78 -19.07 -2.18
N ALA A 38 5.07 -20.15 -1.86
CA ALA A 38 3.64 -20.27 -2.17
C ALA A 38 2.81 -19.21 -1.42
N GLN A 39 3.14 -18.91 -0.15
CA GLN A 39 2.53 -17.81 0.60
C GLN A 39 2.85 -16.44 0.01
N GLU A 40 4.06 -16.21 -0.50
CA GLU A 40 4.40 -14.98 -1.22
C GLU A 40 3.59 -14.83 -2.52
N ALA A 41 3.28 -15.92 -3.22
CA ALA A 41 2.36 -15.90 -4.36
C ALA A 41 0.93 -15.51 -3.94
N VAL A 42 0.47 -15.98 -2.77
CA VAL A 42 -0.81 -15.57 -2.18
C VAL A 42 -0.82 -14.07 -1.87
N LYS A 43 0.25 -13.53 -1.25
CA LYS A 43 0.37 -12.09 -0.95
C LYS A 43 0.40 -11.21 -2.19
N LYS A 44 0.69 -11.75 -3.38
CA LYS A 44 0.57 -11.05 -4.67
C LYS A 44 -0.80 -11.19 -5.33
N GLY A 45 -1.67 -12.06 -4.80
CA GLY A 45 -3.01 -12.30 -5.30
C GLY A 45 -3.99 -11.15 -5.03
N SER A 46 -5.05 -11.09 -5.85
CA SER A 46 -6.19 -10.20 -5.62
C SER A 46 -6.84 -10.47 -4.27
N VAL A 47 -7.32 -9.42 -3.62
CA VAL A 47 -7.85 -9.50 -2.25
C VAL A 47 -9.22 -10.17 -2.25
N ALA A 48 -9.44 -11.04 -1.27
CA ALA A 48 -10.73 -11.63 -0.98
C ALA A 48 -11.03 -11.52 0.52
N VAL A 49 -12.28 -11.27 0.86
CA VAL A 49 -12.79 -11.07 2.22
C VAL A 49 -13.98 -11.99 2.43
N GLY A 50 -14.07 -12.59 3.62
CA GLY A 50 -15.22 -13.35 4.08
C GLY A 50 -15.73 -12.80 5.41
N ILE A 51 -17.05 -12.67 5.55
CA ILE A 51 -17.76 -12.22 6.74
C ILE A 51 -18.80 -13.28 7.10
N LYS A 52 -18.73 -13.81 8.32
CA LYS A 52 -19.80 -14.61 8.93
C LYS A 52 -20.76 -13.64 9.63
N GLY A 53 -21.99 -13.58 9.15
CA GLY A 53 -23.08 -12.86 9.82
C GLY A 53 -23.93 -13.79 10.68
N LYS A 54 -25.01 -13.23 11.24
CA LYS A 54 -25.96 -14.00 12.06
C LYS A 54 -26.69 -15.07 11.25
N ASP A 55 -27.26 -14.68 10.11
CA ASP A 55 -28.06 -15.55 9.22
C ASP A 55 -27.53 -15.55 7.78
N CYS A 56 -26.28 -15.13 7.58
CA CYS A 56 -25.64 -15.12 6.26
C CYS A 56 -24.13 -15.32 6.33
N VAL A 57 -23.54 -15.74 5.21
CA VAL A 57 -22.11 -15.69 4.95
C VAL A 57 -21.89 -14.87 3.69
N VAL A 58 -21.08 -13.82 3.79
CA VAL A 58 -20.76 -12.93 2.67
C VAL A 58 -19.30 -13.12 2.28
N ILE A 59 -19.07 -13.34 0.98
CA ILE A 59 -17.75 -13.39 0.38
C ILE A 59 -17.66 -12.25 -0.62
N ALA A 60 -16.63 -11.43 -0.53
CA ALA A 60 -16.35 -10.36 -1.48
C ALA A 60 -14.93 -10.51 -2.03
N ALA A 61 -14.75 -10.30 -3.34
CA ALA A 61 -13.45 -10.46 -3.98
C ALA A 61 -13.18 -9.38 -5.02
N GLU A 62 -11.94 -8.92 -5.06
CA GLU A 62 -11.43 -8.05 -6.13
C GLU A 62 -11.27 -8.87 -7.43
N LYS A 63 -12.00 -8.47 -8.48
CA LYS A 63 -11.75 -8.90 -9.86
C LYS A 63 -10.60 -8.06 -10.43
N LYS A 64 -9.76 -8.66 -11.26
CA LYS A 64 -8.80 -7.87 -12.05
C LYS A 64 -9.57 -6.99 -13.04
N LEU A 65 -9.05 -5.80 -13.31
CA LEU A 65 -9.53 -4.93 -14.40
C LEU A 65 -9.65 -5.74 -15.68
N VAL A 66 -10.87 -5.80 -16.21
CA VAL A 66 -11.13 -6.48 -17.47
C VAL A 66 -10.69 -5.56 -18.60
N ALA A 67 -9.80 -6.06 -19.45
CA ALA A 67 -9.42 -5.34 -20.66
C ALA A 67 -10.65 -5.16 -21.55
N LYS A 68 -10.72 -4.08 -22.33
CA LYS A 68 -11.89 -3.79 -23.20
C LYS A 68 -12.27 -4.94 -24.15
N LEU A 69 -11.30 -5.78 -24.52
CA LEU A 69 -11.47 -6.92 -25.43
C LEU A 69 -11.82 -8.23 -24.72
N GLN A 70 -11.83 -8.26 -23.38
CA GLN A 70 -12.07 -9.45 -22.59
C GLN A 70 -13.53 -9.50 -22.15
N ASP A 71 -14.17 -10.66 -22.31
CA ASP A 71 -15.54 -10.88 -21.83
C ASP A 71 -15.54 -11.00 -20.29
N ASP A 72 -16.10 -10.00 -19.62
CA ASP A 72 -16.21 -9.92 -18.16
C ASP A 72 -16.97 -11.12 -17.55
N ARG A 73 -17.90 -11.73 -18.31
CA ARG A 73 -18.72 -12.86 -17.84
C ARG A 73 -17.88 -14.11 -17.55
N THR A 74 -16.71 -14.22 -18.17
CA THR A 74 -15.83 -15.39 -18.06
C THR A 74 -14.99 -15.39 -16.78
N ILE A 75 -14.83 -14.24 -16.12
CA ILE A 75 -13.98 -14.12 -14.92
C ILE A 75 -14.85 -14.18 -13.68
N ARG A 76 -14.89 -15.35 -13.03
CA ARG A 76 -15.50 -15.55 -11.71
C ARG A 76 -14.42 -15.82 -10.67
N LYS A 77 -14.48 -15.12 -9.55
CA LYS A 77 -13.53 -15.28 -8.44
C LYS A 77 -14.16 -16.06 -7.29
N ILE A 78 -15.46 -15.88 -7.08
CA ILE A 78 -16.26 -16.64 -6.12
C ILE A 78 -16.89 -17.82 -6.83
N ASN A 79 -16.64 -19.02 -6.33
CA ASN A 79 -17.05 -20.28 -6.93
C ASN A 79 -18.05 -20.98 -6.02
N LYS A 80 -19.23 -21.30 -6.54
CA LYS A 80 -20.15 -22.25 -5.90
C LYS A 80 -19.50 -23.64 -5.92
N VAL A 81 -19.27 -24.23 -4.75
CA VAL A 81 -18.72 -25.58 -4.61
C VAL A 81 -19.85 -26.60 -4.46
N ASP A 82 -20.84 -26.29 -3.62
CA ASP A 82 -22.07 -27.03 -3.48
C ASP A 82 -23.24 -26.05 -3.24
N HIS A 83 -24.46 -26.54 -3.07
CA HIS A 83 -25.64 -25.72 -2.76
C HIS A 83 -25.48 -24.91 -1.46
N HIS A 84 -24.75 -25.45 -0.48
CA HIS A 84 -24.50 -24.88 0.84
C HIS A 84 -23.06 -24.38 1.08
N ILE A 85 -22.18 -24.45 0.06
CA ILE A 85 -20.78 -24.05 0.19
C ILE A 85 -20.31 -23.22 -1.01
N ALA A 86 -19.67 -22.09 -0.72
CA ALA A 86 -18.99 -21.24 -1.69
C ALA A 86 -17.53 -21.02 -1.29
N MET A 87 -16.67 -20.87 -2.29
CA MET A 87 -15.23 -20.70 -2.09
C MET A 87 -14.68 -19.57 -2.97
N THR A 88 -13.83 -18.73 -2.39
CA THR A 88 -12.98 -17.77 -3.11
C THR A 88 -11.52 -18.00 -2.73
N PHE A 89 -10.59 -17.33 -3.40
CA PHE A 89 -9.18 -17.58 -3.19
C PHE A 89 -8.28 -16.40 -3.60
N ALA A 90 -7.11 -16.34 -2.99
CA ALA A 90 -5.98 -15.51 -3.43
C ALA A 90 -4.78 -16.38 -3.82
N GLY A 91 -3.99 -15.90 -4.78
CA GLY A 91 -2.83 -16.61 -5.33
C GLY A 91 -3.03 -17.05 -6.79
N LEU A 92 -2.52 -18.22 -7.14
CA LEU A 92 -2.49 -18.73 -8.52
C LEU A 92 -3.88 -19.22 -8.98
N ASN A 93 -4.43 -18.61 -10.03
CA ASN A 93 -5.76 -18.97 -10.56
C ASN A 93 -5.85 -20.39 -11.11
N ALA A 94 -4.77 -20.91 -11.72
CA ALA A 94 -4.75 -22.26 -12.28
C ALA A 94 -4.83 -23.33 -11.17
N ASP A 95 -4.00 -23.18 -10.14
CA ASP A 95 -4.01 -24.00 -8.93
C ASP A 95 -5.38 -23.99 -8.25
N ALA A 96 -5.99 -22.82 -8.11
CA ALA A 96 -7.29 -22.69 -7.46
C ALA A 96 -8.40 -23.41 -8.24
N ARG A 97 -8.37 -23.39 -9.58
CA ARG A 97 -9.34 -24.12 -10.41
C ARG A 97 -9.30 -25.62 -10.12
N ILE A 98 -8.11 -26.17 -9.93
CA ILE A 98 -7.93 -27.59 -9.59
C ILE A 98 -8.55 -27.86 -8.21
N LEU A 99 -8.25 -27.02 -7.21
CA LEU A 99 -8.80 -27.18 -5.86
C LEU A 99 -10.34 -27.04 -5.82
N VAL A 100 -10.92 -26.10 -6.58
CA VAL A 100 -12.38 -25.95 -6.71
C VAL A 100 -13.00 -27.24 -7.28
N ASN A 101 -12.39 -27.81 -8.31
CA ASN A 101 -12.92 -29.03 -8.94
C ASN A 101 -12.79 -30.25 -8.02
N MET A 102 -11.67 -30.38 -7.30
CA MET A 102 -11.50 -31.42 -6.28
C MET A 102 -12.54 -31.28 -5.17
N ALA A 103 -12.79 -30.06 -4.69
CA ALA A 103 -13.79 -29.79 -3.66
C ALA A 103 -15.21 -30.14 -4.12
N ARG A 104 -15.57 -29.77 -5.36
CA ARG A 104 -16.86 -30.13 -5.97
C ARG A 104 -17.05 -31.63 -6.05
N LEU A 105 -16.02 -32.34 -6.53
CA LEU A 105 -16.06 -33.79 -6.66
C LEU A 105 -16.23 -34.46 -5.28
N GLU A 106 -15.50 -33.97 -4.27
CA GLU A 106 -15.59 -34.48 -2.91
C GLU A 106 -17.00 -34.31 -2.33
N CYS A 107 -17.60 -33.12 -2.46
CA CYS A 107 -18.98 -32.87 -2.01
C CYS A 107 -19.97 -33.88 -2.61
N GLN A 108 -19.89 -34.10 -3.93
CA GLN A 108 -20.82 -35.02 -4.62
C GLN A 108 -20.54 -36.49 -4.27
N SER A 109 -19.27 -36.88 -4.17
CA SER A 109 -18.87 -38.25 -3.78
C SER A 109 -19.33 -38.59 -2.36
N TRP A 110 -19.18 -37.64 -1.43
CA TRP A 110 -19.64 -37.79 -0.07
C TRP A 110 -21.16 -37.89 -0.01
N ASN A 111 -21.88 -37.00 -0.68
CA ASN A 111 -23.34 -37.04 -0.70
C ASN A 111 -23.87 -38.34 -1.32
N LEU A 112 -23.22 -38.87 -2.36
CA LEU A 112 -23.58 -40.17 -2.93
C LEU A 112 -23.38 -41.33 -1.94
N SER A 113 -22.31 -41.27 -1.14
CA SER A 113 -21.93 -42.35 -0.22
C SER A 113 -22.68 -42.30 1.11
N MET A 114 -22.90 -41.09 1.64
CA MET A 114 -23.46 -40.85 2.97
C MET A 114 -24.89 -40.34 2.92
N SER A 115 -25.43 -40.00 1.74
CA SER A 115 -26.78 -39.41 1.54
C SER A 115 -27.02 -38.13 2.35
N VAL A 116 -25.95 -37.45 2.76
CA VAL A 116 -25.97 -36.17 3.46
C VAL A 116 -24.88 -35.26 2.89
N PRO A 117 -25.09 -33.95 2.86
CA PRO A 117 -24.04 -33.02 2.43
C PRO A 117 -22.85 -33.02 3.40
N VAL A 118 -21.66 -32.67 2.88
CA VAL A 118 -20.46 -32.47 3.73
C VAL A 118 -20.65 -31.26 4.64
N THR A 119 -20.06 -31.29 5.85
CA THR A 119 -19.92 -30.08 6.65
C THR A 119 -18.89 -29.14 6.04
N VAL A 120 -19.00 -27.84 6.34
CA VAL A 120 -18.03 -26.84 5.85
C VAL A 120 -16.63 -27.13 6.43
N GLU A 121 -16.56 -27.55 7.70
CA GLU A 121 -15.31 -27.93 8.37
C GLU A 121 -14.65 -29.14 7.69
N TYR A 122 -15.43 -30.16 7.36
CA TYR A 122 -14.93 -31.34 6.66
C TYR A 122 -14.29 -30.96 5.33
N LEU A 123 -14.97 -30.14 4.52
CA LEU A 123 -14.45 -29.74 3.22
C LEU A 123 -13.20 -28.86 3.35
N ALA A 124 -13.16 -27.95 4.34
CA ALA A 124 -11.98 -27.16 4.63
C ALA A 124 -10.79 -28.06 4.98
N ARG A 125 -10.99 -29.04 5.87
CA ARG A 125 -9.99 -30.05 6.24
C ARG A 125 -9.54 -30.89 5.04
N TYR A 126 -10.46 -31.33 4.19
CA TYR A 126 -10.15 -32.06 2.96
C TYR A 126 -9.21 -31.25 2.06
N ILE A 127 -9.54 -29.99 1.77
CA ILE A 127 -8.72 -29.11 0.96
C ILE A 127 -7.35 -28.87 1.62
N ALA A 128 -7.32 -28.66 2.94
CA ALA A 128 -6.07 -28.49 3.69
C ALA A 128 -5.18 -29.73 3.58
N ASN A 129 -5.75 -30.93 3.72
CA ASN A 129 -5.04 -32.20 3.54
C ASN A 129 -4.52 -32.40 2.12
N VAL A 130 -5.30 -32.01 1.10
CA VAL A 130 -4.82 -32.02 -0.30
C VAL A 130 -3.62 -31.09 -0.46
N LYS A 131 -3.66 -29.88 0.11
CA LYS A 131 -2.52 -28.95 0.07
C LYS A 131 -1.30 -29.50 0.82
N GLN A 132 -1.50 -30.05 2.01
CA GLN A 132 -0.46 -30.64 2.85
C GLN A 132 0.25 -31.79 2.13
N LYS A 133 -0.48 -32.65 1.41
CA LYS A 133 0.13 -33.74 0.63
C LYS A 133 1.16 -33.21 -0.37
N TYR A 134 0.93 -32.04 -0.95
CA TYR A 134 1.86 -31.39 -1.91
C TYR A 134 3.04 -30.70 -1.22
N THR A 135 3.01 -30.51 0.11
CA THR A 135 4.17 -30.03 0.87
C THR A 135 5.08 -31.18 1.33
N GLN A 136 4.63 -32.43 1.19
CA GLN A 136 5.37 -33.64 1.60
C GLN A 136 5.67 -34.59 0.43
N SER A 137 5.04 -34.39 -0.73
CA SER A 137 5.26 -35.24 -1.91
C SER A 137 6.48 -34.80 -2.71
N ASN A 138 7.35 -35.75 -3.03
CA ASN A 138 8.49 -35.52 -3.90
C ASN A 138 8.04 -35.08 -5.30
N GLY A 139 8.74 -34.11 -5.88
CA GLY A 139 8.55 -33.70 -7.28
C GLY A 139 7.33 -32.80 -7.56
N ARG A 140 6.59 -32.36 -6.54
CA ARG A 140 5.42 -31.47 -6.70
C ARG A 140 5.58 -30.22 -5.85
N ARG A 141 5.43 -29.05 -6.46
CA ARG A 141 5.38 -27.78 -5.71
C ARG A 141 4.07 -27.66 -4.93
N PRO A 142 4.06 -26.99 -3.76
CA PRO A 142 2.83 -26.65 -3.05
C PRO A 142 1.86 -25.82 -3.90
N PHE A 143 0.58 -25.88 -3.55
CA PHE A 143 -0.44 -25.01 -4.13
C PHE A 143 -0.19 -23.56 -3.70
N GLY A 144 -0.03 -22.66 -4.66
CA GLY A 144 0.17 -21.22 -4.41
C GLY A 144 -1.14 -20.49 -4.12
N VAL A 145 -1.99 -21.05 -3.25
CA VAL A 145 -3.38 -20.61 -3.05
C VAL A 145 -3.79 -20.64 -1.58
N SER A 146 -4.30 -19.53 -1.09
CA SER A 146 -5.08 -19.43 0.15
C SER A 146 -6.54 -19.30 -0.23
N ALA A 147 -7.41 -20.13 0.37
CA ALA A 147 -8.83 -20.16 0.03
C ALA A 147 -9.68 -19.76 1.24
N ILE A 148 -10.72 -18.96 1.00
CA ILE A 148 -11.79 -18.66 1.95
C ILE A 148 -13.00 -19.49 1.53
N ILE A 149 -13.51 -20.30 2.46
CA ILE A 149 -14.61 -21.24 2.26
C ILE A 149 -15.71 -20.81 3.23
N GLY A 150 -16.85 -20.38 2.70
CA GLY A 150 -18.02 -20.00 3.47
C GLY A 150 -19.17 -20.96 3.20
N GLY A 151 -20.00 -21.23 4.19
CA GLY A 151 -21.09 -22.18 4.05
C GLY A 151 -22.02 -22.24 5.24
N PHE A 152 -23.00 -23.11 5.13
CA PHE A 152 -23.86 -23.53 6.24
C PHE A 152 -23.82 -25.03 6.37
N ASP A 153 -23.76 -25.55 7.58
CA ASP A 153 -24.05 -26.96 7.84
C ASP A 153 -25.57 -27.21 7.76
N SER A 154 -25.98 -28.47 7.72
CA SER A 154 -27.39 -28.87 7.54
C SER A 154 -28.32 -28.36 8.66
N ASP A 155 -27.77 -28.04 9.83
CA ASP A 155 -28.48 -27.47 10.98
C ASP A 155 -28.70 -25.94 10.86
N GLY A 156 -28.14 -25.32 9.81
CA GLY A 156 -28.18 -23.87 9.60
C GLY A 156 -27.08 -23.11 10.34
N THR A 157 -26.07 -23.79 10.88
CA THR A 157 -24.90 -23.14 11.47
C THR A 157 -23.99 -22.58 10.37
N ALA A 158 -23.74 -21.28 10.42
CA ALA A 158 -22.87 -20.59 9.48
C ALA A 158 -21.39 -20.80 9.82
N HIS A 159 -20.57 -21.09 8.81
CA HIS A 159 -19.13 -21.28 8.97
C HIS A 159 -18.33 -20.50 7.92
N LEU A 160 -17.14 -20.07 8.33
CA LEU A 160 -16.18 -19.41 7.47
C LEU A 160 -14.76 -19.90 7.79
N TYR A 161 -14.18 -20.66 6.87
CA TYR A 161 -12.84 -21.23 7.00
C TYR A 161 -11.85 -20.57 6.05
N GLN A 162 -10.60 -20.48 6.48
CA GLN A 162 -9.46 -20.20 5.61
C GLN A 162 -8.56 -21.42 5.54
N THR A 163 -8.06 -21.77 4.34
CA THR A 163 -7.03 -22.80 4.16
C THR A 163 -5.77 -22.19 3.55
N GLU A 164 -4.60 -22.53 4.07
CA GLU A 164 -3.30 -21.99 3.66
C GLU A 164 -2.49 -22.96 2.78
N PRO A 165 -1.51 -22.47 1.99
CA PRO A 165 -0.60 -23.31 1.20
C PRO A 165 0.12 -24.42 1.98
N SER A 166 0.36 -24.20 3.28
CA SER A 166 0.93 -25.18 4.22
C SER A 166 0.02 -26.39 4.47
N GLY A 167 -1.27 -26.28 4.13
CA GLY A 167 -2.29 -27.25 4.51
C GLY A 167 -2.85 -27.06 5.92
N THR A 168 -2.61 -25.92 6.55
CA THR A 168 -3.36 -25.53 7.76
C THR A 168 -4.71 -24.93 7.39
N TYR A 169 -5.70 -25.08 8.27
CA TYR A 169 -7.00 -24.46 8.14
C TYR A 169 -7.48 -23.91 9.49
N TYR A 170 -8.24 -22.82 9.46
CA TYR A 170 -8.75 -22.13 10.65
C TYR A 170 -10.15 -21.60 10.38
N GLU A 171 -10.99 -21.61 11.42
CA GLU A 171 -12.30 -20.95 11.40
C GLU A 171 -12.19 -19.48 11.78
N TRP A 172 -13.04 -18.64 11.19
CA TRP A 172 -13.04 -17.19 11.40
C TRP A 172 -14.46 -16.63 11.54
N ASN A 173 -14.59 -15.54 12.28
CA ASN A 173 -15.79 -14.71 12.25
C ASN A 173 -15.78 -13.76 11.05
N ALA A 174 -14.63 -13.16 10.76
CA ALA A 174 -14.36 -12.45 9.53
C ALA A 174 -12.87 -12.54 9.24
N ASN A 175 -12.50 -12.65 7.96
CA ASN A 175 -11.10 -12.74 7.58
C ASN A 175 -10.89 -12.35 6.11
N CYS A 176 -9.64 -12.18 5.73
CA CYS A 176 -9.23 -11.84 4.37
C CYS A 176 -7.95 -12.56 3.95
N THR A 177 -7.75 -12.65 2.64
CA THR A 177 -6.54 -13.18 2.01
C THR A 177 -6.18 -12.38 0.76
N GLY A 178 -4.94 -12.48 0.29
CA GLY A 178 -4.39 -11.73 -0.84
C GLY A 178 -3.47 -10.58 -0.42
N ARG A 179 -3.24 -9.65 -1.36
CA ARG A 179 -2.34 -8.50 -1.14
C ARG A 179 -2.82 -7.61 0.00
N ASN A 180 -1.87 -7.10 0.79
CA ASN A 180 -2.13 -6.20 1.91
C ASN A 180 -3.20 -6.71 2.90
N SER A 181 -3.34 -8.04 3.05
CA SER A 181 -4.32 -8.65 3.96
C SER A 181 -4.16 -8.20 5.42
N HIS A 182 -2.96 -7.86 5.87
CA HIS A 182 -2.72 -7.32 7.22
C HIS A 182 -3.51 -6.03 7.48
N THR A 183 -3.57 -5.11 6.52
CA THR A 183 -4.35 -3.87 6.63
C THR A 183 -5.84 -4.17 6.75
N VAL A 184 -6.35 -5.03 5.87
CA VAL A 184 -7.77 -5.42 5.84
C VAL A 184 -8.16 -6.16 7.12
N ARG A 185 -7.29 -7.04 7.63
CA ARG A 185 -7.51 -7.74 8.90
C ARG A 185 -7.56 -6.76 10.08
N SER A 186 -6.63 -5.81 10.17
CA SER A 186 -6.66 -4.78 11.22
C SER A 186 -7.91 -3.91 11.16
N PHE A 187 -8.44 -3.65 9.97
CA PHE A 187 -9.73 -2.97 9.81
C PHE A 187 -10.89 -3.84 10.33
N LEU A 188 -10.93 -5.12 9.93
CA LEU A 188 -11.96 -6.06 10.37
C LEU A 188 -11.96 -6.24 11.89
N GLU A 189 -10.78 -6.38 12.51
CA GLU A 189 -10.64 -6.49 13.97
C GLU A 189 -11.24 -5.29 14.72
N LYS A 190 -11.24 -4.10 14.12
CA LYS A 190 -11.78 -2.88 14.73
C LYS A 190 -13.27 -2.65 14.46
N ARG A 191 -13.79 -3.18 13.35
CA ARG A 191 -15.14 -2.86 12.84
C ARG A 191 -16.11 -4.04 12.89
N TYR A 192 -15.62 -5.26 13.10
CA TYR A 192 -16.47 -6.41 13.28
C TYR A 192 -17.08 -6.40 14.69
N CYS A 193 -18.40 -6.20 14.75
CA CYS A 193 -19.20 -6.28 15.96
C CYS A 193 -20.59 -6.83 15.62
N PRO A 194 -21.39 -7.29 16.61
CA PRO A 194 -22.73 -7.84 16.36
C PRO A 194 -23.65 -6.92 15.54
N GLU A 195 -23.53 -5.61 15.73
CA GLU A 195 -24.31 -4.59 15.01
C GLU A 195 -23.90 -4.49 13.55
N ALA A 196 -22.62 -4.69 13.23
CA ALA A 196 -22.08 -4.65 11.88
C ALA A 196 -22.45 -5.89 11.05
N VAL A 197 -22.98 -6.94 11.68
CA VAL A 197 -23.30 -8.23 11.04
C VAL A 197 -24.72 -8.73 11.32
N VAL A 198 -25.61 -7.79 11.66
CA VAL A 198 -27.01 -8.07 12.01
C VAL A 198 -27.84 -8.59 10.82
N ASP A 199 -27.57 -8.07 9.62
CA ASP A 199 -28.30 -8.42 8.40
C ASP A 199 -27.35 -8.55 7.19
N VAL A 200 -27.89 -9.09 6.09
CA VAL A 200 -27.16 -9.32 4.83
C VAL A 200 -26.56 -8.03 4.27
N LYS A 201 -27.32 -6.93 4.23
CA LYS A 201 -26.86 -5.63 3.68
C LYS A 201 -25.72 -5.09 4.54
N SER A 202 -25.83 -5.15 5.86
CA SER A 202 -24.78 -4.75 6.80
C SER A 202 -23.49 -5.57 6.61
N CYS A 203 -23.60 -6.89 6.44
CA CYS A 203 -22.46 -7.76 6.15
C CYS A 203 -21.78 -7.41 4.80
N ILE A 204 -22.58 -7.11 3.76
CA ILE A 204 -22.06 -6.66 2.45
C ILE A 204 -21.33 -5.32 2.60
N LYS A 205 -21.91 -4.35 3.33
CA LYS A 205 -21.26 -3.07 3.60
C LYS A 205 -19.92 -3.26 4.32
N LEU A 206 -19.86 -4.10 5.34
CA LEU A 206 -18.62 -4.40 6.06
C LEU A 206 -17.56 -5.03 5.14
N ALA A 207 -17.95 -5.99 4.30
CA ALA A 207 -17.06 -6.62 3.33
C ALA A 207 -16.52 -5.62 2.29
N LEU A 208 -17.37 -4.74 1.75
CA LEU A 208 -16.97 -3.68 0.81
C LEU A 208 -16.05 -2.65 1.45
N ARG A 209 -16.39 -2.15 2.64
CA ARG A 209 -15.55 -1.21 3.39
C ARG A 209 -14.16 -1.78 3.65
N SER A 210 -14.10 -3.08 3.98
CA SER A 210 -12.86 -3.82 4.19
C SER A 210 -12.03 -3.95 2.91
N LEU A 211 -12.66 -4.25 1.76
CA LEU A 211 -11.97 -4.25 0.47
C LEU A 211 -11.45 -2.85 0.09
N TYR A 212 -12.19 -1.78 0.40
CA TYR A 212 -11.79 -0.40 0.10
C TYR A 212 -10.65 0.15 0.95
N GLU A 213 -10.11 -0.63 1.89
CA GLU A 213 -8.84 -0.29 2.54
C GLU A 213 -7.63 -0.54 1.64
N VAL A 214 -7.80 -1.37 0.60
CA VAL A 214 -6.72 -1.79 -0.30
C VAL A 214 -7.07 -1.66 -1.77
N VAL A 215 -8.36 -1.62 -2.11
CA VAL A 215 -8.89 -1.36 -3.45
C VAL A 215 -9.36 0.09 -3.52
N GLN A 216 -9.13 0.78 -4.64
CA GLN A 216 -9.64 2.13 -4.84
C GLN A 216 -11.18 2.14 -4.79
N ALA A 217 -11.76 3.08 -4.06
CA ALA A 217 -13.21 3.26 -3.99
C ALA A 217 -13.78 3.57 -5.39
N GLY A 218 -14.97 3.03 -5.69
CA GLY A 218 -15.66 3.24 -6.98
C GLY A 218 -15.19 2.35 -8.14
N VAL A 219 -14.19 1.47 -7.93
CA VAL A 219 -13.78 0.48 -8.94
C VAL A 219 -14.87 -0.59 -9.11
N GLN A 220 -15.34 -0.78 -10.34
CA GLN A 220 -16.42 -1.72 -10.68
C GLN A 220 -16.02 -3.21 -10.61
N ASN A 221 -14.75 -3.49 -10.29
CA ASN A 221 -14.19 -4.83 -10.36
C ASN A 221 -14.32 -5.56 -9.02
N ILE A 222 -15.53 -5.62 -8.48
CA ILE A 222 -15.81 -6.34 -7.24
C ILE A 222 -16.90 -7.37 -7.53
N GLU A 223 -16.69 -8.59 -7.05
CA GLU A 223 -17.70 -9.63 -7.03
C GLU A 223 -18.10 -9.89 -5.58
N VAL A 224 -19.41 -9.97 -5.30
CA VAL A 224 -19.94 -10.30 -3.98
C VAL A 224 -20.87 -11.49 -4.09
N GLY A 225 -20.58 -12.54 -3.33
CA GLY A 225 -21.41 -13.71 -3.15
C GLY A 225 -22.02 -13.71 -1.77
N VAL A 226 -23.31 -13.97 -1.69
CA VAL A 226 -24.07 -14.05 -0.45
C VAL A 226 -24.66 -15.44 -0.33
N MET A 227 -24.50 -16.02 0.85
CA MET A 227 -25.17 -17.25 1.22
C MET A 227 -26.06 -17.01 2.41
N THR A 228 -27.30 -17.48 2.34
CA THR A 228 -28.30 -17.41 3.41
C THR A 228 -28.86 -18.80 3.66
N PHE A 229 -29.49 -19.00 4.82
CA PHE A 229 -30.16 -20.26 5.14
C PHE A 229 -31.65 -20.01 5.36
N GLU A 230 -32.49 -20.65 4.54
CA GLU A 230 -33.94 -20.48 4.58
C GLU A 230 -34.53 -21.46 5.61
N LYS A 231 -34.58 -21.06 6.90
CA LYS A 231 -35.05 -21.91 8.03
C LYS A 231 -36.54 -22.25 7.96
N ASP A 232 -37.36 -21.34 7.45
CA ASP A 232 -38.83 -21.42 7.51
C ASP A 232 -39.46 -22.19 6.32
N GLN A 233 -38.65 -22.76 5.43
CA GLN A 233 -39.11 -23.56 4.30
C GLN A 233 -39.39 -25.01 4.74
N PRO A 234 -40.28 -25.76 4.04
CA PRO A 234 -40.57 -27.16 4.35
C PRO A 234 -39.30 -28.04 4.36
N GLU A 235 -38.33 -27.68 3.52
CA GLU A 235 -36.99 -28.25 3.49
C GLU A 235 -35.98 -27.10 3.71
N PRO A 236 -35.47 -26.93 4.94
CA PRO A 236 -34.46 -25.92 5.23
C PRO A 236 -33.23 -26.12 4.36
N LYS A 237 -32.80 -25.07 3.67
CA LYS A 237 -31.67 -25.16 2.76
C LYS A 237 -30.89 -23.86 2.68
N ALA A 238 -29.60 -24.03 2.42
CA ALA A 238 -28.74 -22.92 2.04
C ALA A 238 -29.04 -22.45 0.62
N LYS A 239 -28.89 -21.14 0.40
CA LYS A 239 -29.07 -20.50 -0.89
C LYS A 239 -27.91 -19.56 -1.15
N PHE A 240 -27.17 -19.86 -2.21
CA PHE A 240 -26.07 -19.03 -2.69
C PHE A 240 -26.49 -18.20 -3.89
N ARG A 241 -26.20 -16.89 -3.87
CA ARG A 241 -26.35 -16.00 -5.02
C ARG A 241 -25.16 -15.06 -5.14
N ILE A 242 -24.78 -14.74 -6.37
CA ILE A 242 -23.92 -13.59 -6.67
C ILE A 242 -24.81 -12.35 -6.76
N ILE A 243 -24.37 -11.24 -6.17
CA ILE A 243 -25.10 -9.97 -6.27
C ILE A 243 -24.93 -9.41 -7.67
N GLU A 244 -26.04 -9.13 -8.33
CA GLU A 244 -26.05 -8.53 -9.67
C GLU A 244 -25.65 -7.05 -9.63
N TRP A 245 -25.11 -6.57 -10.75
CA TRP A 245 -24.54 -5.23 -10.83
C TRP A 245 -25.46 -4.09 -10.35
N PRO A 246 -26.77 -4.04 -10.67
CA PRO A 246 -27.64 -2.95 -10.22
C PRO A 246 -27.77 -2.86 -8.69
N GLU A 247 -27.92 -4.02 -8.02
CA GLU A 247 -28.01 -4.11 -6.56
C GLU A 247 -26.67 -3.76 -5.92
N LEU A 248 -25.57 -4.33 -6.43
CA LEU A 248 -24.23 -4.08 -5.92
C LEU A 248 -23.84 -2.60 -6.06
N HIS A 249 -24.14 -1.98 -7.21
CA HIS A 249 -23.84 -0.57 -7.47
C HIS A 249 -24.58 0.37 -6.51
N SER A 250 -25.82 0.05 -6.15
CA SER A 250 -26.57 0.81 -5.14
C SER A 250 -25.87 0.78 -3.78
N ILE A 251 -25.41 -0.41 -3.35
CA ILE A 251 -24.72 -0.56 -2.05
C ILE A 251 -23.36 0.12 -2.08
N ILE A 252 -22.61 0.01 -3.19
CA ILE A 252 -21.32 0.69 -3.36
C ILE A 252 -21.46 2.20 -3.24
N LYS A 253 -22.51 2.79 -3.84
CA LYS A 253 -22.79 4.22 -3.71
C LYS A 253 -23.03 4.62 -2.26
N GLU A 254 -23.90 3.90 -1.54
CA GLU A 254 -24.14 4.14 -0.11
C GLU A 254 -22.84 4.07 0.70
N VAL A 255 -22.04 3.01 0.52
CA VAL A 255 -20.76 2.83 1.24
C VAL A 255 -19.76 3.95 0.94
N THR A 256 -19.72 4.43 -0.31
CA THR A 256 -18.80 5.51 -0.72
C THR A 256 -19.22 6.82 -0.06
N GLN A 257 -20.51 7.14 -0.07
CA GLN A 257 -21.05 8.34 0.60
C GLN A 257 -20.85 8.29 2.11
N GLU A 258 -21.10 7.16 2.76
CA GLU A 258 -20.85 6.98 4.18
C GLU A 258 -19.36 7.13 4.50
N LYS A 259 -18.46 6.61 3.66
CA LYS A 259 -17.00 6.75 3.84
C LYS A 259 -16.53 8.19 3.66
N GLU A 260 -17.16 8.97 2.77
CA GLU A 260 -16.91 10.40 2.62
C GLU A 260 -17.37 11.19 3.85
N GLN A 261 -18.53 10.84 4.43
CA GLN A 261 -19.06 11.46 5.66
C GLN A 261 -18.26 11.08 6.91
N GLU A 262 -17.82 9.82 7.03
CA GLU A 262 -16.87 9.35 8.04
C GLU A 262 -15.44 9.89 7.82
N GLY A 263 -15.20 10.52 6.66
CA GLY A 263 -13.92 11.10 6.21
C GLY A 263 -13.44 12.31 6.99
N GLY A 264 -14.13 12.73 8.05
CA GLY A 264 -13.56 13.52 9.13
C GLY A 264 -12.61 12.66 9.96
N SER A 265 -11.33 12.61 9.57
CA SER A 265 -10.20 11.91 10.23
C SER A 265 -9.97 10.43 9.85
N ASN A 266 -9.24 10.17 8.76
CA ASN A 266 -8.63 8.84 8.54
C ASN A 266 -7.21 8.95 7.97
N LEU A 267 -6.22 8.83 8.86
CA LEU A 267 -4.77 8.85 8.60
C LEU A 267 -4.33 7.85 7.51
N HIS A 268 -5.06 6.76 7.31
CA HIS A 268 -4.73 5.73 6.31
C HIS A 268 -5.16 6.09 4.88
N SER A 269 -6.35 6.69 4.73
CA SER A 269 -6.84 7.19 3.44
C SER A 269 -5.96 8.31 2.89
N ALA A 270 -5.54 9.24 3.76
CA ALA A 270 -4.61 10.31 3.42
C ALA A 270 -3.26 9.77 2.94
N LYS A 271 -2.69 8.76 3.62
CA LYS A 271 -1.42 8.13 3.21
C LYS A 271 -1.49 7.51 1.81
N LEU A 272 -2.58 6.81 1.50
CA LEU A 272 -2.76 6.19 0.18
C LEU A 272 -2.97 7.25 -0.92
N LEU A 273 -3.76 8.30 -0.63
CA LEU A 273 -3.94 9.44 -1.53
C LEU A 273 -2.60 10.13 -1.83
N LYS A 274 -1.84 10.45 -0.78
CA LYS A 274 -0.49 11.04 -0.87
C LYS A 274 0.44 10.18 -1.72
N HIS A 275 0.41 8.85 -1.55
CA HIS A 275 1.24 7.93 -2.35
C HIS A 275 0.87 7.96 -3.84
N ASN A 276 -0.43 7.90 -4.17
CA ASN A 276 -0.90 7.92 -5.55
C ASN A 276 -0.61 9.27 -6.23
N LEU A 277 -0.80 10.39 -5.52
CA LEU A 277 -0.46 11.74 -5.99
C LEU A 277 1.03 11.85 -6.30
N ARG A 278 1.92 11.37 -5.41
CA ARG A 278 3.36 11.33 -5.66
C ARG A 278 3.71 10.57 -6.93
N LYS A 279 3.08 9.41 -7.15
CA LYS A 279 3.34 8.58 -8.32
C LYS A 279 2.91 9.28 -9.61
N LYS A 280 1.71 9.87 -9.63
CA LYS A 280 1.15 10.59 -10.78
C LYS A 280 2.03 11.79 -11.16
N LEU A 281 2.33 12.66 -10.20
CA LEU A 281 3.13 13.87 -10.45
C LEU A 281 4.56 13.54 -10.85
N LYS A 282 5.16 12.50 -10.26
CA LYS A 282 6.49 12.03 -10.69
C LYS A 282 6.50 11.62 -12.17
N GLN A 283 5.44 10.99 -12.66
CA GLN A 283 5.33 10.64 -14.09
C GLN A 283 5.15 11.89 -14.95
N THR A 284 4.32 12.85 -14.53
CA THR A 284 4.15 14.13 -15.23
C THR A 284 5.48 14.91 -15.35
N LEU A 285 6.24 15.01 -14.26
CA LEU A 285 7.53 15.70 -14.22
C LEU A 285 8.62 15.00 -15.06
N GLN A 286 8.52 13.68 -15.21
CA GLN A 286 9.41 12.93 -16.10
C GLN A 286 9.07 13.13 -17.58
N SER A 287 7.82 13.46 -17.91
CA SER A 287 7.40 13.76 -19.28
C SER A 287 7.63 15.21 -19.72
N LEU A 288 7.93 16.11 -18.77
CA LEU A 288 8.26 17.51 -19.06
C LEU A 288 9.63 17.61 -19.74
N GLY A 289 9.68 18.32 -20.87
CA GLY A 289 10.92 18.58 -21.60
C GLY A 289 11.90 19.44 -20.80
N GLU A 290 13.20 19.19 -20.97
CA GLU A 290 14.27 19.90 -20.23
C GLU A 290 14.29 21.42 -20.52
N GLU A 291 13.91 21.83 -21.74
CA GLU A 291 13.80 23.24 -22.10
C GLU A 291 12.69 23.97 -21.32
N GLU A 292 11.55 23.30 -21.14
CA GLU A 292 10.42 23.85 -20.39
C GLU A 292 10.75 23.95 -18.89
N LYS A 293 11.42 22.94 -18.33
CA LYS A 293 11.91 22.99 -16.96
C LYS A 293 12.86 24.16 -16.74
N ALA A 294 13.78 24.41 -17.68
CA ALA A 294 14.71 25.52 -17.62
C ALA A 294 14.01 26.88 -17.74
N ARG A 295 13.02 27.01 -18.64
CA ARG A 295 12.20 28.22 -18.81
C ARG A 295 11.47 28.57 -17.51
N GLN A 296 10.76 27.60 -16.94
CA GLN A 296 10.02 27.75 -15.70
C GLN A 296 10.94 28.09 -14.52
N SER A 297 12.12 27.47 -14.42
CA SER A 297 13.08 27.76 -13.35
C SER A 297 13.61 29.21 -13.41
N ARG A 298 13.87 29.75 -14.60
CA ARG A 298 14.34 31.14 -14.77
C ARG A 298 13.30 32.19 -14.39
N ALA A 299 12.01 31.89 -14.61
CA ALA A 299 10.92 32.82 -14.30
C ALA A 299 10.80 33.14 -12.81
N LEU A 300 11.38 32.29 -11.94
CA LEU A 300 11.23 32.34 -10.49
C LEU A 300 12.31 33.18 -9.78
N LEU A 301 13.22 33.81 -10.52
CA LEU A 301 14.32 34.62 -9.98
C LEU A 301 13.90 36.03 -9.47
N ASN A 302 12.76 36.55 -9.91
CA ASN A 302 12.33 37.92 -9.62
C ASN A 302 11.37 38.01 -8.42
N PHE A 303 11.83 37.65 -7.20
CA PHE A 303 10.94 37.65 -6.01
C PHE A 303 11.27 38.72 -4.95
N PRO A 304 10.27 39.51 -4.46
CA PRO A 304 10.51 40.60 -3.50
C PRO A 304 11.04 40.16 -2.14
N VAL A 305 10.54 39.06 -1.58
CA VAL A 305 10.96 38.56 -0.25
C VAL A 305 12.45 38.18 -0.24
N TYR A 306 12.93 37.61 -1.35
CA TYR A 306 14.33 37.26 -1.53
C TYR A 306 15.26 38.48 -1.46
N SER A 307 14.81 39.66 -1.89
CA SER A 307 15.63 40.88 -1.90
C SER A 307 16.01 41.34 -0.50
N MET A 308 15.12 41.16 0.49
CA MET A 308 15.29 41.64 1.86
C MET A 308 16.06 40.66 2.77
N SER A 309 16.11 39.38 2.41
CA SER A 309 16.78 38.34 3.19
C SER A 309 18.30 38.35 3.02
N LYS A 310 19.07 38.13 4.10
CA LYS A 310 20.53 38.01 4.07
C LYS A 310 21.01 36.57 4.22
N ARG A 311 20.33 35.77 5.06
CA ARG A 311 20.65 34.36 5.35
C ARG A 311 19.60 33.45 4.76
N ILE A 312 19.92 32.78 3.65
CA ILE A 312 18.94 32.08 2.81
C ILE A 312 19.29 30.59 2.74
N SER A 313 18.32 29.73 3.01
CA SER A 313 18.44 28.29 2.82
C SER A 313 17.77 27.85 1.52
N THR A 314 18.48 27.06 0.72
CA THR A 314 18.00 26.48 -0.54
C THR A 314 18.25 24.99 -0.59
N PHE A 315 17.36 24.23 -1.21
CA PHE A 315 17.62 22.83 -1.52
C PHE A 315 18.52 22.69 -2.73
N VAL A 316 19.28 21.59 -2.80
CA VAL A 316 20.09 21.27 -3.97
C VAL A 316 19.24 20.48 -4.96
N SER A 317 18.91 21.09 -6.09
CA SER A 317 17.96 20.56 -7.05
C SER A 317 18.43 19.28 -7.75
N THR A 318 17.50 18.34 -7.90
CA THR A 318 17.67 17.14 -8.73
C THR A 318 17.00 17.29 -10.11
N ARG A 319 17.14 16.29 -11.01
CA ARG A 319 16.65 16.35 -12.41
C ARG A 319 15.14 16.59 -12.59
N ASN A 320 14.34 16.36 -11.55
CA ASN A 320 12.87 16.51 -11.60
C ASN A 320 12.37 17.63 -10.69
N GLU A 321 13.25 18.53 -10.27
CA GLU A 321 12.93 19.70 -9.46
C GLU A 321 13.30 20.97 -10.23
N ILE A 322 12.78 22.11 -9.76
CA ILE A 322 13.21 23.42 -10.24
C ILE A 322 14.72 23.57 -10.02
N ASP A 323 15.45 24.04 -11.03
CA ASP A 323 16.89 24.22 -10.93
C ASP A 323 17.21 25.38 -9.97
N THR A 324 17.83 25.05 -8.84
CA THR A 324 18.19 26.04 -7.81
C THR A 324 19.57 26.63 -8.01
N LYS A 325 20.38 26.11 -8.96
CA LYS A 325 21.73 26.64 -9.22
C LYS A 325 21.74 28.14 -9.55
N PRO A 326 20.85 28.66 -10.42
CA PRO A 326 20.84 30.10 -10.71
C PRO A 326 20.49 30.95 -9.47
N ILE A 327 19.68 30.40 -8.55
CA ILE A 327 19.36 31.07 -7.28
C ILE A 327 20.60 31.14 -6.40
N ILE A 328 21.36 30.05 -6.29
CA ILE A 328 22.59 29.98 -5.50
C ILE A 328 23.64 30.95 -6.06
N GLU A 329 23.85 30.97 -7.38
CA GLU A 329 24.74 31.92 -8.06
C GLU A 329 24.36 33.38 -7.76
N HIS A 330 23.06 33.69 -7.80
CA HIS A 330 22.56 35.02 -7.51
C HIS A 330 22.73 35.40 -6.02
N ILE A 331 22.58 34.44 -5.08
CA ILE A 331 22.82 34.66 -3.64
C ILE A 331 24.26 35.11 -3.41
N PHE A 332 25.23 34.42 -4.01
CA PHE A 332 26.65 34.79 -3.89
C PHE A 332 26.96 36.12 -4.57
N THR A 333 26.38 36.39 -5.74
CA THR A 333 26.59 37.67 -6.46
C THR A 333 26.08 38.86 -5.65
N CYS A 334 25.00 38.69 -4.89
CA CYS A 334 24.46 39.71 -3.98
C CYS A 334 25.17 39.80 -2.62
N GLY A 335 26.23 39.00 -2.37
CA GLY A 335 26.95 38.98 -1.10
C GLY A 335 26.13 38.43 0.08
N LYS A 336 25.14 37.57 -0.20
CA LYS A 336 24.26 36.94 0.79
C LYS A 336 24.80 35.57 1.21
N GLU A 337 24.34 35.06 2.34
CA GLU A 337 24.79 33.77 2.89
C GLU A 337 23.85 32.63 2.44
N CYS A 338 24.41 31.62 1.78
CA CYS A 338 23.67 30.45 1.29
C CYS A 338 23.85 29.24 2.21
N PHE A 339 22.75 28.60 2.58
CA PHE A 339 22.73 27.36 3.37
C PHE A 339 22.06 26.22 2.58
N VAL A 340 22.66 25.04 2.61
CA VAL A 340 22.15 23.83 1.94
C VAL A 340 21.91 22.69 2.92
N PRO A 341 20.97 21.76 2.62
CA PRO A 341 20.67 20.66 3.49
C PRO A 341 21.80 19.63 3.54
N PHE A 342 22.11 19.16 4.74
CA PHE A 342 22.97 18.01 5.03
C PHE A 342 22.18 17.00 5.86
N PHE A 343 22.30 15.71 5.51
CA PHE A 343 21.66 14.62 6.26
C PHE A 343 22.53 13.36 6.22
N GLU A 344 22.43 12.56 7.29
CA GLU A 344 23.12 11.28 7.40
C GLU A 344 22.17 10.10 7.13
N SER A 345 22.68 9.07 6.46
CA SER A 345 21.90 7.88 6.15
C SER A 345 21.55 7.11 7.43
N GLY A 346 20.26 6.94 7.69
CA GLY A 346 19.75 6.14 8.82
C GLY A 346 19.04 6.95 9.90
N ASN A 347 19.17 8.28 9.90
CA ASN A 347 18.44 9.15 10.82
C ASN A 347 17.63 10.19 10.02
N ASN A 348 16.36 10.43 10.38
CA ASN A 348 15.51 11.44 9.73
C ASN A 348 15.89 12.88 10.16
N ARG A 349 17.17 13.11 10.44
CA ARG A 349 17.73 14.37 10.92
C ARG A 349 18.41 15.08 9.76
N MET A 350 17.95 16.31 9.50
CA MET A 350 18.52 17.23 8.52
C MET A 350 19.04 18.47 9.25
N GLU A 351 20.12 19.03 8.74
CA GLU A 351 20.74 20.28 9.21
C GLU A 351 21.04 21.17 8.00
N MET A 352 21.14 22.48 8.21
CA MET A 352 21.44 23.43 7.13
C MET A 352 22.83 23.99 7.35
N LEU A 353 23.73 23.71 6.41
CA LEU A 353 25.14 24.08 6.46
C LEU A 353 25.45 25.17 5.46
N ARG A 354 26.28 26.12 5.87
CA ARG A 354 26.73 27.22 5.02
C ARG A 354 27.63 26.74 3.89
N LEU A 355 27.39 27.27 2.69
CA LEU A 355 28.31 27.17 1.55
C LEU A 355 29.34 28.31 1.59
N ARG A 356 30.58 28.03 1.18
CA ARG A 356 31.65 29.03 1.14
C ARG A 356 31.58 29.88 -0.12
N ASP A 357 31.44 29.24 -1.27
CA ASP A 357 31.39 29.86 -2.58
C ASP A 357 30.76 28.90 -3.62
N MET A 358 30.80 29.29 -4.89
CA MET A 358 30.32 28.45 -6.00
C MET A 358 31.22 27.25 -6.29
N GLU A 359 32.54 27.35 -6.07
CA GLU A 359 33.47 26.24 -6.31
C GLU A 359 33.23 25.10 -5.31
N ASP A 360 32.96 25.45 -4.06
CA ASP A 360 32.49 24.57 -3.00
C ASP A 360 31.21 23.82 -3.40
N PHE A 361 30.23 24.52 -3.98
CA PHE A 361 29.01 23.89 -4.49
C PHE A 361 29.29 22.86 -5.59
N PHE A 362 30.20 23.16 -6.53
CA PHE A 362 30.55 22.22 -7.61
C PHE A 362 31.26 20.97 -7.11
N ASN A 363 32.08 21.09 -6.07
CA ASN A 363 32.90 20.03 -5.48
C ASN A 363 32.15 19.10 -4.51
N MET A 364 30.88 19.37 -4.19
CA MET A 364 30.05 18.52 -3.35
C MET A 364 29.82 17.12 -3.95
N GLN A 365 29.83 16.09 -3.11
CA GLN A 365 29.58 14.70 -3.52
C GLN A 365 28.09 14.38 -3.59
N GLU A 366 27.72 13.57 -4.58
CA GLU A 366 26.37 13.03 -4.71
C GLU A 366 26.13 11.86 -3.75
N THR A 367 25.00 11.92 -3.04
CA THR A 367 24.50 10.82 -2.23
C THR A 367 23.91 9.70 -3.08
N CYS A 368 23.57 8.57 -2.45
CA CYS A 368 22.80 7.50 -3.08
C CYS A 368 21.40 7.92 -3.61
N TRP A 369 20.93 9.12 -3.23
CA TRP A 369 19.68 9.72 -3.72
C TRP A 369 19.91 10.73 -4.86
N GLY A 370 21.15 10.91 -5.32
CA GLY A 370 21.52 11.86 -6.38
C GLY A 370 21.48 13.33 -5.94
N ILE A 371 21.48 13.60 -4.64
CA ILE A 371 21.53 14.95 -4.06
C ILE A 371 22.98 15.25 -3.70
N LYS A 372 23.52 16.39 -4.16
CA LYS A 372 24.86 16.84 -3.75
C LYS A 372 24.81 17.42 -2.35
N GLN A 373 25.76 17.03 -1.50
CA GLN A 373 25.89 17.57 -0.14
C GLN A 373 27.34 17.85 0.24
N PRO A 374 27.58 18.75 1.22
CA PRO A 374 28.92 19.01 1.74
C PRO A 374 29.63 17.76 2.28
N CYS A 375 30.94 17.66 2.05
CA CYS A 375 31.76 16.53 2.50
C CYS A 375 32.39 16.72 3.89
N ASP A 376 32.44 17.95 4.39
CA ASP A 376 33.07 18.37 5.65
C ASP A 376 32.06 19.04 6.60
N PRO A 377 31.06 18.30 7.11
CA PRO A 377 29.97 18.88 7.90
C PRO A 377 30.43 19.53 9.20
N ASP A 378 31.43 18.95 9.87
CA ASP A 378 31.94 19.43 11.17
C ASP A 378 32.74 20.74 11.06
N CYS A 379 33.18 21.11 9.86
CA CYS A 379 33.98 22.31 9.60
C CYS A 379 33.14 23.48 9.06
N ARG A 380 31.81 23.39 9.14
CA ARG A 380 30.88 24.37 8.56
C ARG A 380 29.98 25.01 9.60
N GLU A 381 29.59 26.25 9.31
CA GLU A 381 28.57 26.93 10.09
C GLU A 381 27.22 26.23 9.90
N ASN A 382 26.68 25.72 11.00
CA ASN A 382 25.32 25.23 11.07
C ASN A 382 24.39 26.37 11.48
N CYS A 383 23.27 26.55 10.77
CA CYS A 383 22.31 27.62 11.07
C CYS A 383 21.80 27.60 12.53
N PHE A 384 21.80 26.43 13.19
CA PHE A 384 21.38 26.29 14.57
C PHE A 384 22.43 26.80 15.57
N SER A 385 23.70 26.90 15.17
CA SER A 385 24.78 27.37 16.04
C SER A 385 24.97 28.88 15.97
N SER A 386 24.21 29.56 15.11
CA SER A 386 24.29 31.00 14.83
C SER A 386 22.89 31.65 14.82
N ASP A 387 22.73 32.82 14.21
CA ASP A 387 21.53 33.67 14.24
C ASP A 387 20.33 33.16 13.41
N GLY A 388 20.31 31.87 13.06
CA GLY A 388 19.22 31.28 12.28
C GLY A 388 19.26 31.67 10.79
N LEU A 389 18.09 31.77 10.17
CA LEU A 389 17.83 32.01 8.75
C LEU A 389 16.72 33.06 8.60
N ASP A 390 16.76 33.81 7.50
CA ASP A 390 15.72 34.78 7.13
C ASP A 390 14.69 34.19 6.16
N LEU A 391 15.14 33.26 5.30
CA LEU A 391 14.33 32.64 4.24
C LEU A 391 14.69 31.17 4.08
N ILE A 392 13.69 30.31 3.99
CA ILE A 392 13.84 28.89 3.70
C ILE A 392 13.04 28.55 2.44
N ILE A 393 13.77 28.09 1.41
CA ILE A 393 13.20 27.57 0.18
C ILE A 393 13.00 26.06 0.33
N VAL A 394 11.74 25.63 0.28
CA VAL A 394 11.33 24.26 0.59
C VAL A 394 10.92 23.52 -0.69
N PRO A 395 11.55 22.36 -1.00
CA PRO A 395 11.15 21.53 -2.14
C PRO A 395 9.89 20.72 -1.80
N GLY A 396 9.19 20.29 -2.85
CA GLY A 396 7.97 19.49 -2.74
C GLY A 396 7.65 18.79 -4.04
N VAL A 397 6.86 17.72 -3.92
CA VAL A 397 6.32 16.97 -5.06
C VAL A 397 5.08 17.67 -5.61
N ALA A 398 4.26 18.25 -4.72
CA ALA A 398 3.06 18.98 -5.06
C ALA A 398 2.86 20.15 -4.08
N PHE A 399 2.18 21.18 -4.54
CA PHE A 399 1.82 22.34 -3.75
C PHE A 399 0.39 22.79 -4.05
N THR A 400 -0.18 23.55 -3.12
CA THR A 400 -1.44 24.27 -3.30
C THR A 400 -1.19 25.75 -3.19
N VAL A 401 -2.06 26.58 -3.78
CA VAL A 401 -1.89 28.04 -3.75
C VAL A 401 -1.98 28.59 -2.32
N ASP A 402 -2.69 27.91 -1.41
CA ASP A 402 -2.81 28.22 0.02
C ASP A 402 -1.62 27.73 0.87
N GLY A 403 -0.53 27.24 0.25
CA GLY A 403 0.71 26.94 0.96
C GLY A 403 0.85 25.51 1.49
N LYS A 404 -0.15 24.64 1.30
CA LYS A 404 0.00 23.20 1.63
C LYS A 404 1.00 22.55 0.69
N ARG A 405 1.80 21.63 1.23
CA ARG A 405 2.89 20.95 0.53
C ARG A 405 2.81 19.44 0.68
N LEU A 406 3.12 18.72 -0.40
CA LEU A 406 3.35 17.27 -0.39
C LEU A 406 4.83 16.96 -0.58
N GLY A 407 5.52 16.53 0.48
CA GLY A 407 6.93 16.10 0.40
C GLY A 407 7.11 14.66 -0.12
N HIS A 408 8.37 14.23 -0.27
CA HIS A 408 8.74 12.88 -0.72
C HIS A 408 8.42 11.76 0.29
N GLY A 409 7.93 12.08 1.49
CA GLY A 409 7.43 11.11 2.47
C GLY A 409 8.44 10.65 3.52
N LYS A 410 9.60 11.31 3.62
CA LYS A 410 10.62 11.05 4.67
C LYS A 410 10.56 12.03 5.85
N GLY A 411 9.82 13.13 5.73
CA GLY A 411 9.60 14.08 6.82
C GLY A 411 10.79 14.98 7.19
N TYR A 412 11.87 15.01 6.40
CA TYR A 412 13.08 15.78 6.72
C TYR A 412 12.80 17.28 6.93
N TYR A 413 12.09 17.91 6.00
CA TYR A 413 11.75 19.34 6.09
C TYR A 413 10.76 19.64 7.21
N ASP A 414 9.73 18.81 7.38
CA ASP A 414 8.72 19.02 8.43
C ASP A 414 9.34 18.89 9.83
N ASN A 415 10.19 17.87 10.04
CA ASN A 415 10.95 17.71 11.28
C ASN A 415 11.95 18.85 11.50
N TYR A 416 12.59 19.34 10.43
CA TYR A 416 13.53 20.47 10.52
C TYR A 416 12.82 21.76 10.90
N LEU A 417 11.70 22.10 10.25
CA LEU A 417 10.90 23.28 10.55
C LEU A 417 10.34 23.25 11.97
N ALA A 418 9.83 22.10 12.42
CA ALA A 418 9.38 21.93 13.80
C ALA A 418 10.50 22.22 14.81
N ARG A 419 11.71 21.67 14.58
CA ARG A 419 12.90 21.94 15.41
C ARG A 419 13.32 23.40 15.35
N TYR A 420 13.28 24.01 14.17
CA TYR A 420 13.65 25.40 13.95
C TYR A 420 12.72 26.33 14.75
N PHE A 421 11.40 26.18 14.61
CA PHE A 421 10.41 27.01 15.30
C PHE A 421 10.38 26.79 16.81
N THR A 422 10.92 25.67 17.30
CA THR A 422 11.08 25.44 18.75
C THR A 422 12.31 26.16 19.31
N LYS A 423 13.38 26.29 18.50
CA LYS A 423 14.66 26.85 18.96
C LYS A 423 14.76 28.37 18.79
N PHE A 424 14.27 28.91 17.69
CA PHE A 424 14.37 30.35 17.40
C PHE A 424 13.02 31.04 17.59
N LEU A 425 13.04 32.21 18.24
CA LEU A 425 11.85 33.03 18.44
C LEU A 425 11.43 33.75 17.13
N HIS A 426 12.41 34.13 16.31
CA HIS A 426 12.19 34.72 14.99
C HIS A 426 11.95 33.62 13.95
N ARG A 427 10.84 33.76 13.20
CA ARG A 427 10.45 32.81 12.15
C ARG A 427 10.98 33.26 10.80
N PRO A 428 11.75 32.43 10.08
CA PRO A 428 12.10 32.69 8.69
C PRO A 428 10.86 32.65 7.82
N HIS A 429 10.88 33.42 6.74
CA HIS A 429 9.92 33.24 5.65
C HIS A 429 10.10 31.86 5.03
N THR A 430 8.99 31.18 4.75
CA THR A 430 9.01 29.84 4.12
C THR A 430 8.34 29.90 2.76
N ILE A 431 9.11 29.58 1.72
CA ILE A 431 8.60 29.61 0.34
C ILE A 431 8.76 28.26 -0.34
N GLY A 432 7.73 27.83 -1.05
CA GLY A 432 7.82 26.69 -1.97
C GLY A 432 8.12 27.19 -3.38
N ILE A 433 8.96 26.49 -4.12
CA ILE A 433 9.18 26.77 -5.55
C ILE A 433 8.78 25.53 -6.33
N ALA A 434 7.97 25.72 -7.37
CA ALA A 434 7.26 24.66 -8.05
C ALA A 434 7.16 24.93 -9.57
N PHE A 435 7.13 23.85 -10.36
CA PHE A 435 6.61 23.92 -11.73
C PHE A 435 5.08 24.12 -11.71
N ALA A 436 4.51 24.67 -12.78
CA ALA A 436 3.07 24.86 -12.91
C ALA A 436 2.29 23.54 -12.71
N GLU A 437 2.84 22.42 -13.21
CA GLU A 437 2.26 21.09 -13.12
C GLU A 437 2.25 20.50 -11.71
N GLN A 438 3.01 21.09 -10.77
CA GLN A 438 3.02 20.66 -9.37
C GLN A 438 1.93 21.35 -8.54
N ILE A 439 1.24 22.35 -9.10
CA ILE A 439 0.13 23.02 -8.43
C ILE A 439 -1.14 22.18 -8.57
N VAL A 440 -1.72 21.82 -7.43
CA VAL A 440 -2.95 21.04 -7.35
C VAL A 440 -4.00 21.82 -6.54
N PRO A 441 -5.31 21.56 -6.78
CA PRO A 441 -6.37 22.33 -6.12
C PRO A 441 -6.43 22.10 -4.60
N ASP A 442 -6.09 20.90 -4.13
CA ASP A 442 -6.03 20.60 -2.70
C ASP A 442 -5.06 19.46 -2.41
N LEU A 443 -4.56 19.42 -1.17
CA LEU A 443 -3.67 18.37 -0.67
C LEU A 443 -4.13 17.89 0.71
N PRO A 444 -4.15 16.56 0.95
CA PRO A 444 -4.37 16.04 2.29
C PRO A 444 -3.20 16.45 3.20
N VAL A 445 -3.49 17.09 4.32
CA VAL A 445 -2.51 17.52 5.33
C VAL A 445 -2.68 16.70 6.62
N GLU A 446 -1.56 16.40 7.27
CA GLU A 446 -1.50 15.80 8.61
C GLU A 446 -1.07 16.88 9.62
N SER A 447 -1.30 16.65 10.92
CA SER A 447 -1.00 17.63 11.97
C SER A 447 0.48 18.03 12.09
N HIS A 448 1.38 17.25 11.50
CA HIS A 448 2.82 17.53 11.47
C HIS A 448 3.29 18.16 10.15
N ASP A 449 2.42 18.29 9.15
CA ASP A 449 2.77 18.93 7.88
C ASP A 449 2.75 20.46 8.08
N HIS A 450 3.87 21.13 7.81
CA HIS A 450 3.95 22.58 7.92
C HIS A 450 3.43 23.26 6.64
N ILE A 451 2.50 24.21 6.81
CA ILE A 451 1.98 25.07 5.75
C ILE A 451 3.02 26.17 5.47
N LEU A 452 3.37 26.36 4.21
CA LEU A 452 4.31 27.39 3.75
C LEU A 452 3.61 28.74 3.62
N GLU A 453 4.36 29.83 3.75
CA GLU A 453 3.79 31.17 3.65
C GLU A 453 3.42 31.53 2.20
N ASN A 454 4.28 31.21 1.23
CA ASN A 454 4.05 31.50 -0.18
C ASN A 454 4.53 30.36 -1.09
N ILE A 455 3.84 30.13 -2.20
CA ILE A 455 4.28 29.21 -3.27
C ILE A 455 4.55 30.00 -4.54
N LEU A 456 5.72 29.78 -5.12
CA LEU A 456 6.19 30.42 -6.34
C LEU A 456 6.14 29.42 -7.48
N PHE A 457 5.40 29.76 -8.52
CA PHE A 457 5.29 28.96 -9.74
C PHE A 457 5.10 29.91 -10.94
N PRO A 458 5.54 29.51 -12.13
CA PRO A 458 5.32 30.28 -13.35
C PRO A 458 3.84 30.25 -13.73
N ASN A 459 3.29 31.42 -14.08
CA ASN A 459 1.93 31.54 -14.63
C ASN A 459 1.81 30.97 -16.04
#